data_AF-A0A519RR70-F1
#
_entry.id   AF-A0A519RR70-F1
#
_cell.length_a   1.000
_cell.length_b   1.000
_cell.length_c   1.000
_cell.angle_alpha   90.00
_cell.angle_beta   90.00
_cell.angle_gamma   90.00
#
_symmetry.space_group_name_H-M   'P 1'
#
loop_
_entity.id
_entity.type
_entity.pdbx_description
1 polymer ?
#
loop_
_entity_poly.entity_id
_entity_poly.type
_entity_poly.pdbx_seq_one_letter_code
_entity_poly.pdbx_strand_id
1 'polypeptide(L)'
;VNTARGEVLDLAALVARLQGGQVRGAALDVLANEKLATLTPAQQASFDYLRTAPNVVLSPHIGGWTHQSYQRINEVLVAKIAALGA
;
A
#
# COMPACT_ATOMS: atom_id res chain seq x y z
N VAL A 1 -8.05 1.47 -7.41
CA VAL A 1 -6.81 0.69 -7.18
C VAL A 1 -5.73 1.67 -6.74
N ASN A 2 -4.95 1.36 -5.72
CA ASN A 2 -3.82 2.17 -5.30
C ASN A 2 -2.59 1.29 -5.05
N THR A 3 -1.56 1.48 -5.87
CA THR A 3 -0.21 0.90 -5.73
C THR A 3 0.87 1.99 -5.63
N ALA A 4 0.47 3.24 -5.40
CA ALA A 4 1.38 4.37 -5.29
C ALA A 4 1.84 4.55 -3.83
N ARG A 5 1.45 5.65 -3.19
CA ARG A 5 1.68 5.91 -1.76
C ARG A 5 0.33 5.92 -1.03
N GLY A 6 0.33 5.56 0.25
CA GLY A 6 -0.91 5.50 1.04
C GLY A 6 -1.54 6.88 1.25
N GLU A 7 -0.70 7.91 1.30
CA GLU A 7 -1.04 9.30 1.60
C GLU A 7 -1.77 10.03 0.46
N VAL A 8 -1.78 9.46 -0.75
CA VAL A 8 -2.52 10.04 -1.90
C VAL A 8 -4.04 9.86 -1.78
N LEU A 9 -4.49 9.11 -0.78
CA LEU A 9 -5.88 8.73 -0.56
C LEU A 9 -6.28 8.97 0.89
N ASP A 10 -7.40 9.65 1.10
CA ASP A 10 -8.08 9.66 2.40
C ASP A 10 -8.78 8.30 2.62
N LEU A 11 -8.22 7.50 3.54
CA LEU A 11 -8.70 6.16 3.84
C LEU A 11 -10.11 6.17 4.47
N ALA A 12 -10.41 7.14 5.33
CA ALA A 12 -11.72 7.23 5.98
C ALA A 12 -12.79 7.63 4.96
N ALA A 13 -12.47 8.56 4.05
CA ALA A 13 -13.36 8.91 2.95
C ALA A 13 -13.61 7.70 2.02
N LEU A 14 -12.58 6.90 1.71
CA LEU A 14 -12.77 5.67 0.93
C LEU A 14 -13.73 4.71 1.63
N VAL A 15 -13.54 4.47 2.92
CA VAL A 15 -14.42 3.59 3.72
C VAL A 15 -15.87 4.07 3.66
N ALA A 16 -16.11 5.37 3.89
CA ALA A 16 -17.45 5.93 3.81
C ALA A 16 -18.10 5.72 2.42
N ARG A 17 -17.32 5.85 1.34
CA ARG A 17 -17.81 5.65 -0.03
C ARG A 17 -17.98 4.19 -0.43
N LEU A 18 -17.24 3.27 0.17
CA LEU A 18 -17.46 1.83 0.04
C LEU A 18 -18.75 1.42 0.74
N GLN A 19 -18.96 1.88 1.98
CA GLN A 19 -20.17 1.62 2.76
C GLN A 19 -21.42 2.21 2.11
N GLY A 20 -21.31 3.42 1.55
CA GLY A 20 -22.40 4.08 0.82
C GLY A 20 -22.62 3.56 -0.61
N GLY A 21 -21.83 2.59 -1.08
CA GLY A 21 -21.97 1.98 -2.40
C GLY A 21 -21.54 2.85 -3.58
N GLN A 22 -20.99 4.06 -3.35
CA GLN A 22 -20.47 4.91 -4.42
C GLN A 22 -19.17 4.34 -5.01
N VAL A 23 -18.38 3.66 -4.19
CA VAL A 23 -17.22 2.88 -4.62
C VAL A 23 -17.59 1.39 -4.55
N ARG A 24 -17.49 0.69 -5.68
CA ARG A 24 -17.88 -0.72 -5.77
C ARG A 24 -16.87 -1.69 -5.15
N GLY A 25 -15.62 -1.26 -5.01
CA GLY A 25 -14.55 -2.06 -4.43
C GLY A 25 -13.21 -1.32 -4.48
N ALA A 26 -12.22 -1.84 -3.78
CA ALA A 26 -10.88 -1.27 -3.72
C ALA A 26 -9.82 -2.36 -3.76
N ALA A 27 -8.68 -2.06 -4.39
CA ALA A 27 -7.46 -2.84 -4.25
C ALA A 27 -6.38 -1.86 -3.77
N LEU A 28 -5.84 -2.11 -2.58
CA LEU A 28 -4.89 -1.24 -1.89
C LEU A 28 -3.64 -2.05 -1.55
N ASP A 29 -2.51 -1.70 -2.16
CA ASP A 29 -1.21 -2.28 -1.83
C ASP A 29 -0.51 -1.50 -0.71
N VAL A 30 -1.00 -0.29 -0.41
CA VAL A 30 -0.37 0.63 0.53
C VAL A 30 -1.42 1.25 1.45
N LEU A 31 -1.01 1.53 2.68
CA LEU A 31 -1.78 2.31 3.66
C LEU A 31 -0.96 3.54 4.05
N ALA A 32 -1.62 4.65 4.45
CA ALA A 32 -0.90 5.85 4.89
C ALA A 32 -0.04 5.60 6.15
N ASN A 33 -0.46 4.65 7.00
CA ASN A 33 0.36 4.09 8.08
C ASN A 33 0.40 2.57 7.93
N GLU A 34 1.55 2.03 7.51
CA GLU A 34 1.74 0.59 7.28
C GLU A 34 2.19 -0.16 8.54
N LYS A 35 2.53 0.57 9.62
CA LYS A 35 2.89 -0.01 10.92
C LYS A 35 1.61 -0.28 11.70
N LEU A 36 0.97 -1.43 11.46
CA LEU A 36 -0.34 -1.78 12.02
C LEU A 36 -0.42 -1.68 13.56
N ALA A 37 0.68 -1.93 14.28
CA ALA A 37 0.74 -1.79 15.74
C ALA A 37 0.67 -0.32 16.23
N THR A 38 0.76 0.66 15.33
CA THR A 38 0.81 2.10 15.63
C THR A 38 -0.38 2.85 15.05
N LEU A 39 -1.41 2.15 14.57
CA LEU A 39 -2.59 2.80 14.02
C LEU A 39 -3.27 3.63 15.12
N THR A 40 -3.65 4.86 14.76
CA THR A 40 -4.56 5.64 15.61
C THR A 40 -5.92 4.95 15.66
N PRO A 41 -6.78 5.22 16.66
CA PRO A 41 -8.11 4.63 16.73
C PRO A 41 -8.94 4.81 15.44
N ALA A 42 -8.83 5.97 14.77
CA ALA A 42 -9.51 6.22 13.51
C ALA A 42 -8.95 5.41 12.33
N GLN A 43 -7.62 5.24 12.28
CA GLN A 43 -6.97 4.39 11.29
C GLN A 43 -7.31 2.91 11.51
N GLN A 44 -7.32 2.47 12.77
CA GLN A 44 -7.68 1.11 13.17
C GLN A 44 -9.11 0.79 12.73
N ALA A 45 -10.08 1.68 12.98
CA ALA A 45 -11.46 1.49 12.54
C ALA A 45 -11.59 1.37 11.02
N SER A 46 -10.85 2.18 10.26
CA SER A 46 -10.83 2.10 8.80
C SER A 46 -10.23 0.77 8.32
N PHE A 47 -9.11 0.36 8.92
CA PHE A 47 -8.43 -0.90 8.61
C PHE A 47 -9.31 -2.12 8.93
N ASP A 48 -10.00 -2.12 10.07
CA ASP A 48 -10.88 -3.21 10.48
C ASP A 48 -12.05 -3.43 9.52
N TYR A 49 -12.62 -2.35 8.98
CA TYR A 49 -13.59 -2.46 7.89
C TYR A 49 -12.95 -3.02 6.62
N LEU A 50 -11.84 -2.43 6.17
CA LEU A 50 -11.21 -2.80 4.90
C LEU A 50 -10.74 -4.26 4.86
N ARG A 51 -10.20 -4.80 5.97
CA ARG A 51 -9.72 -6.19 6.04
C ARG A 51 -10.85 -7.23 6.03
N THR A 52 -12.09 -6.82 6.28
CA THR A 52 -13.26 -7.70 6.31
C THR A 52 -14.22 -7.49 5.14
N ALA A 53 -14.09 -6.38 4.41
CA ALA A 53 -14.95 -6.06 3.28
C ALA A 53 -14.72 -7.01 2.08
N PRO A 54 -15.77 -7.70 1.58
CA PRO A 54 -15.62 -8.72 0.54
C PRO A 54 -15.24 -8.16 -0.85
N ASN A 55 -15.42 -6.86 -1.04
CA ASN A 55 -15.08 -6.12 -2.26
C ASN A 55 -13.76 -5.35 -2.14
N VAL A 56 -12.93 -5.67 -1.13
CA VAL A 56 -11.63 -5.06 -0.90
C VAL A 56 -10.53 -6.10 -0.96
N VAL A 57 -9.45 -5.79 -1.68
CA VAL A 57 -8.21 -6.56 -1.70
C VAL A 57 -7.13 -5.70 -1.07
N LEU A 58 -6.47 -6.24 -0.04
CA LEU A 58 -5.29 -5.65 0.59
C LEU A 58 -4.07 -6.49 0.26
N SER A 59 -2.96 -5.84 -0.08
CA SER A 59 -1.65 -6.47 -0.18
C SER A 59 -0.61 -5.66 0.59
N PRO A 60 0.44 -6.30 1.16
CA PRO A 60 1.36 -5.62 2.07
C PRO A 60 2.54 -4.99 1.34
N HIS A 61 2.29 -3.96 0.51
CA HIS A 61 3.30 -3.18 -0.22
C HIS A 61 4.22 -4.03 -1.11
N ILE A 62 3.60 -4.92 -1.88
CA ILE A 62 4.27 -5.90 -2.75
C ILE A 62 4.08 -5.60 -4.24
N GLY A 63 3.53 -4.45 -4.62
CA GLY A 63 3.29 -4.08 -6.02
C GLY A 63 4.55 -4.08 -6.89
N GLY A 64 5.73 -3.93 -6.28
CA GLY A 64 7.03 -4.01 -6.94
C GLY A 64 7.74 -5.37 -6.85
N TRP A 65 7.16 -6.39 -6.20
CA TRP A 65 7.84 -7.66 -5.91
C TRP A 65 7.71 -8.64 -7.07
N THR A 66 8.63 -8.52 -8.03
CA THR A 66 8.81 -9.46 -9.13
C THR A 66 10.27 -9.90 -9.21
N HIS A 67 10.54 -11.05 -9.84
CA HIS A 67 11.91 -11.51 -10.08
C HIS A 67 12.73 -10.47 -10.86
N GLN A 68 12.12 -9.84 -11.85
CA GLN A 68 12.73 -8.80 -12.69
C GLN A 68 13.05 -7.54 -11.89
N SER A 69 12.11 -7.08 -11.06
CA SER A 69 12.32 -5.92 -10.17
C SER A 69 13.43 -6.19 -9.16
N TYR A 70 13.41 -7.36 -8.53
CA TYR A 70 14.44 -7.77 -7.58
C TYR A 70 15.83 -7.79 -8.21
N GLN A 71 15.97 -8.38 -9.41
CA GLN A 71 17.23 -8.37 -10.15
C GLN A 71 17.67 -6.93 -10.47
N ARG A 72 16.77 -6.10 -11.02
CA ARG A 72 17.09 -4.73 -11.42
C ARG A 72 17.54 -3.86 -10.25
N ILE A 73 16.90 -3.99 -9.09
CA ILE A 73 17.28 -3.27 -7.86
C ILE A 73 18.74 -3.59 -7.50
N ASN A 74 19.13 -4.86 -7.54
CA ASN A 74 20.49 -5.28 -7.23
C ASN A 74 21.51 -4.77 -8.25
N GLU A 75 21.19 -4.84 -9.56
CA GLU A 75 22.06 -4.30 -10.61
C GLU A 75 22.31 -2.79 -10.43
N VAL A 76 21.28 -1.99 -10.15
CA VAL A 76 21.42 -0.56 -9.88
C VAL A 76 22.25 -0.31 -8.62
N LEU A 77 21.98 -1.07 -7.55
CA LEU A 77 22.68 -0.90 -6.28
C LEU A 77 24.18 -1.15 -6.43
N VAL A 78 24.57 -2.26 -7.07
CA VAL A 78 25.98 -2.59 -7.33
C VAL A 78 26.66 -1.51 -8.16
N ALA A 79 26.01 -1.06 -9.25
CA ALA A 79 26.56 -0.01 -10.10
C ALA A 79 26.80 1.31 -9.33
N LYS A 80 25.89 1.70 -8.45
CA LYS A 80 26.03 2.89 -7.60
C LYS A 80 27.16 2.76 -6.58
N ILE A 81 27.28 1.60 -5.92
CA ILE A 81 28.35 1.36 -4.93
C ILE A 81 29.72 1.40 -5.62
N ALA A 82 29.86 0.76 -6.79
CA ALA A 82 31.10 0.78 -7.56
C ALA A 82 31.51 2.20 -7.96
N ALA A 83 30.55 3.05 -8.34
CA ALA A 83 30.80 4.45 -8.70
C ALA A 83 31.23 5.35 -7.52
N LEU A 84 31.01 4.94 -6.27
CA LEU A 84 31.47 5.67 -5.08
C LEU A 84 32.91 5.33 -4.66
N GLY A 85 33.43 4.19 -5.13
CA GLY A 85 34.78 3.70 -4.80
C GLY A 85 35.87 4.05 -5.82
N ALA A 86 35.52 4.75 -6.89
CA ALA A 86 36.44 5.33 -7.87
C ALA A 86 36.59 6.84 -7.62
#